data_AF-N1U5Z9-F1
#
_entry.id   AF-N1U5Z9-F1
#
_cell.length_a   1.000
_cell.length_b   1.000
_cell.length_c   1.000
_cell.angle_alpha   90.00
_cell.angle_beta   90.00
_cell.angle_gamma   90.00
#
_symmetry.space_group_name_H-M   'P 1'
#
loop_
_entity.id
_entity.type
_entity.pdbx_description
1 polymer ?
#
loop_
_entity_poly.entity_id
_entity_poly.type
_entity_poly.pdbx_seq_one_letter_code
_entity_poly.pdbx_strand_id
1 'polypeptide(L)'
;MKIETLYRYFLITPATHLPVVDESGDLIGLLSRKLIQMEMADLSSSEREYTRLPESFLETEIPESFFQYFQRQKSIPVLTLTGEKKKNGTKSRSWPNLENLFPEIVRARNP
;
A
#
# COMPACT_ATOMS: atom_id res chain seq x y z
N MET A 1 -16.98 1.03 -0.53
CA MET A 1 -16.14 0.33 -1.54
C MET A 1 -16.16 -1.17 -1.25
N LYS A 2 -16.24 -2.01 -2.28
CA LYS A 2 -16.15 -3.48 -2.16
C LYS A 2 -14.71 -3.98 -2.25
N ILE A 3 -14.42 -5.10 -1.56
CA ILE A 3 -13.11 -5.77 -1.58
C ILE A 3 -12.65 -6.13 -3.00
N GLU A 4 -13.58 -6.51 -3.87
CA GLU A 4 -13.34 -6.84 -5.28
C GLU A 4 -12.72 -5.68 -6.07
N THR A 5 -13.04 -4.44 -5.66
CA THR A 5 -12.48 -3.23 -6.28
C THR A 5 -10.98 -3.15 -6.02
N LEU A 6 -10.54 -3.50 -4.81
CA LEU A 6 -9.13 -3.55 -4.45
C LEU A 6 -8.40 -4.64 -5.23
N TYR A 7 -9.04 -5.80 -5.38
CA TYR A 7 -8.47 -6.92 -6.15
C TYR A 7 -8.21 -6.56 -7.61
N ARG A 8 -9.08 -5.76 -8.23
CA ARG A 8 -8.87 -5.28 -9.61
C ARG A 8 -7.56 -4.54 -9.79
N TYR A 9 -7.08 -3.80 -8.80
CA TYR A 9 -5.78 -3.13 -8.89
C TYR A 9 -4.63 -4.14 -8.98
N PHE A 10 -4.73 -5.30 -8.34
CA PHE A 10 -3.74 -6.38 -8.44
C PHE A 10 -3.78 -7.15 -9.76
N LEU A 11 -4.88 -7.07 -10.52
CA LEU A 11 -4.99 -7.71 -11.85
C LEU A 11 -4.27 -6.92 -12.95
N ILE A 12 -4.16 -5.60 -12.78
CA ILE A 12 -3.57 -4.70 -13.78
C ILE A 12 -2.09 -4.37 -13.52
N THR A 13 -1.51 -4.89 -12.44
CA THR A 13 -0.09 -4.74 -12.11
C THR A 13 0.49 -6.05 -11.56
N PRO A 14 1.78 -6.35 -11.82
CA PRO A 14 2.48 -7.46 -11.16
C PRO A 14 2.78 -7.21 -9.67
N ALA A 15 2.24 -6.14 -9.07
CA ALA A 15 2.46 -5.77 -7.67
C ALA A 15 1.98 -6.85 -6.69
N THR A 16 2.84 -7.31 -5.79
CA THR A 16 2.40 -8.16 -4.67
C THR A 16 1.72 -7.35 -3.58
N HIS A 17 2.06 -6.06 -3.47
CA HIS A 17 1.57 -5.13 -2.46
C HIS A 17 1.25 -3.78 -3.10
N LEU A 18 0.26 -3.08 -2.55
CA LEU A 18 -0.08 -1.72 -2.94
C LEU A 18 0.17 -0.78 -1.76
N PRO A 19 0.90 0.32 -1.94
CA PRO A 19 1.05 1.33 -0.89
C PRO A 19 -0.27 2.04 -0.64
N VAL A 20 -0.57 2.25 0.64
CA VAL A 20 -1.72 3.01 1.11
C VAL A 20 -1.22 4.27 1.80
N VAL A 21 -1.78 5.41 1.41
CA VAL A 21 -1.43 6.72 1.96
C VAL A 21 -2.63 7.39 2.61
N ASP A 22 -2.35 8.32 3.52
CA ASP A 22 -3.35 9.22 4.08
C ASP A 22 -3.66 10.42 3.17
N GLU A 23 -4.43 11.38 3.68
CA GLU A 23 -4.81 12.60 2.96
C GLU A 23 -3.61 13.53 2.68
N SER A 24 -2.63 13.56 3.60
CA SER A 24 -1.36 14.29 3.45
C SER A 24 -0.46 13.67 2.38
N GLY A 25 -0.69 12.38 2.06
CA GLY A 25 0.08 11.59 1.12
C GLY A 25 1.20 10.80 1.77
N ASP A 26 1.21 10.69 3.09
CA ASP A 26 2.18 9.91 3.86
C ASP A 26 1.83 8.43 3.82
N LEU A 27 2.86 7.57 3.70
CA LEU A 27 2.69 6.12 3.66
C LEU A 27 2.30 5.62 5.06
N ILE A 28 1.12 5.01 5.15
CA ILE A 28 0.59 4.47 6.41
C ILE A 28 0.65 2.95 6.48
N GLY A 29 0.87 2.27 5.35
CA GLY A 29 0.98 0.81 5.30
C GLY A 29 0.93 0.26 3.88
N LEU A 30 1.04 -1.06 3.79
CA LEU A 30 0.92 -1.81 2.55
C LEU A 30 -0.31 -2.72 2.59
N LEU A 31 -1.02 -2.77 1.47
CA LEU A 31 -2.08 -3.74 1.24
C LEU A 31 -1.52 -4.93 0.46
N SER A 32 -1.57 -6.14 1.00
CA SER A 32 -1.06 -7.32 0.31
C SER A 32 -2.12 -8.03 -0.53
N ARG A 33 -1.72 -8.51 -1.71
CA ARG A 33 -2.58 -9.30 -2.60
C ARG A 33 -3.12 -10.54 -1.89
N LYS A 34 -2.27 -11.19 -1.08
CA LYS A 34 -2.60 -12.41 -0.35
C LYS A 34 -3.78 -12.17 0.59
N LEU A 35 -3.75 -11.09 1.37
CA LEU A 35 -4.81 -10.77 2.32
C LEU A 35 -6.14 -10.50 1.60
N ILE A 36 -6.11 -9.73 0.50
CA ILE A 36 -7.30 -9.47 -0.31
C ILE A 36 -7.89 -10.77 -0.86
N GLN A 37 -7.06 -11.70 -1.33
CA GLN A 37 -7.52 -13.00 -1.82
C GLN A 37 -8.14 -13.85 -0.71
N MET A 38 -7.56 -13.83 0.50
CA MET A 38 -8.11 -14.53 1.66
C MET A 38 -9.48 -13.95 2.05
N GLU A 39 -9.61 -12.63 2.13
CA GLU A 39 -10.87 -11.95 2.44
C GLU A 39 -11.95 -12.25 1.38
N MET A 40 -11.58 -12.33 0.10
CA MET A 40 -12.51 -12.69 -0.98
C MET A 40 -12.94 -14.15 -0.95
N ALA A 41 -12.09 -15.06 -0.44
CA ALA A 41 -12.43 -16.46 -0.29
C ALA A 41 -13.41 -16.71 0.87
N ASP A 42 -13.49 -15.78 1.82
CA ASP A 42 -14.51 -15.78 2.86
C ASP A 42 -15.86 -15.35 2.28
N LEU A 43 -16.75 -16.33 2.10
CA LEU A 43 -18.10 -16.12 1.55
C LEU A 43 -18.92 -15.12 2.39
N SER A 44 -18.62 -14.97 3.69
CA SER A 44 -19.27 -14.01 4.60
C SER A 44 -18.86 -12.55 4.38
N SER A 45 -17.79 -12.33 3.62
CA SER A 45 -17.18 -11.02 3.35
C SER A 45 -17.56 -10.44 1.99
N SER A 46 -18.12 -11.27 1.10
CA SER A 46 -18.42 -10.91 -0.30
C SER A 46 -19.40 -9.74 -0.46
N GLU A 47 -20.31 -9.55 0.50
CA GLU A 47 -21.27 -8.44 0.48
C GLU A 47 -20.84 -7.22 1.32
N ARG A 48 -19.72 -7.31 2.05
CA ARG A 48 -19.30 -6.21 2.94
C ARG A 48 -18.85 -5.00 2.13
N GLU A 49 -19.49 -3.88 2.39
CA GLU A 49 -19.02 -2.57 1.93
C GLU A 49 -18.23 -1.86 3.01
N TYR A 50 -17.03 -1.44 2.64
CA TYR A 50 -16.12 -0.72 3.51
C TYR A 50 -16.12 0.76 3.12
N THR A 51 -16.38 1.65 4.08
CA THR A 51 -16.18 3.10 3.88
C THR A 51 -14.69 3.45 3.92
N ARG A 52 -13.90 2.69 4.68
CA ARG A 52 -12.45 2.83 4.84
C ARG A 52 -11.80 1.45 4.91
N LEU A 53 -10.57 1.33 4.44
CA LEU A 53 -9.73 0.14 4.62
C LEU A 53 -9.60 -0.19 6.12
N PRO A 54 -9.92 -1.42 6.54
CA PRO A 54 -9.65 -1.87 7.89
C PRO A 54 -8.15 -1.80 8.21
N GLU A 55 -7.79 -1.39 9.42
CA GLU A 55 -6.38 -1.37 9.86
C GLU A 55 -5.75 -2.75 9.81
N SER A 56 -6.53 -3.81 10.05
CA SER A 56 -6.08 -5.20 9.93
C SER A 56 -5.64 -5.60 8.53
N PHE A 57 -5.96 -4.81 7.50
CA PHE A 57 -5.53 -5.05 6.12
C PHE A 57 -4.20 -4.35 5.80
N LEU A 58 -3.74 -3.46 6.67
CA LEU A 58 -2.54 -2.67 6.49
C LEU A 58 -1.37 -3.35 7.20
N GLU A 59 -0.43 -3.81 6.39
CA GLU A 59 0.88 -4.26 6.88
C GLU A 59 1.74 -3.01 7.11
N THR A 60 1.96 -2.67 8.37
CA THR A 60 2.69 -1.46 8.81
C THR A 60 4.16 -1.72 9.08
N GLU A 61 4.52 -2.96 9.40
CA GLU A 61 5.90 -3.42 9.45
C GLU A 61 6.39 -3.69 8.02
N ILE A 62 7.09 -2.72 7.43
CA ILE A 62 7.50 -2.78 6.03
C ILE A 62 9.01 -3.08 5.96
N PRO A 63 9.41 -4.30 5.54
CA PRO A 63 10.81 -4.62 5.31
C PRO A 63 11.45 -3.70 4.25
N GLU A 64 12.72 -3.36 4.43
CA GLU A 64 13.47 -2.50 3.49
C GLU A 64 13.44 -3.02 2.04
N SER A 65 13.41 -4.34 1.88
CA SER A 65 13.34 -5.01 0.58
C SER A 65 12.10 -4.62 -0.24
N PHE A 66 10.99 -4.23 0.40
CA PHE A 66 9.79 -3.76 -0.29
C PHE A 66 10.00 -2.41 -0.95
N PHE A 67 10.75 -1.50 -0.34
CA PHE A 67 11.05 -0.21 -0.96
C PHE A 67 11.88 -0.40 -2.22
N GLN A 68 12.88 -1.28 -2.18
CA GLN A 68 13.68 -1.63 -3.36
C GLN A 68 12.82 -2.25 -4.47
N TYR A 69 11.87 -3.12 -4.11
CA TYR A 69 10.92 -3.68 -5.05
C TYR A 69 10.10 -2.57 -5.73
N PHE A 70 9.53 -1.65 -4.95
CA PHE A 70 8.69 -0.57 -5.49
C PHE A 70 9.47 0.42 -6.37
N GLN A 71 10.73 0.72 -6.00
CA GLN A 71 11.62 1.55 -6.80
C GLN A 71 11.89 0.95 -8.19
N ARG A 72 11.97 -0.38 -8.31
CA ARG A 72 12.22 -1.06 -9.61
C ARG A 72 11.01 -1.08 -10.53
N GLN A 73 9.79 -0.94 -10.00
CA GLN A 73 8.58 -0.94 -10.82
C GLN A 73 8.42 0.39 -11.57
N LYS A 74 8.05 0.34 -12.85
CA LYS A 74 7.78 1.54 -13.66
C LYS A 74 6.58 2.33 -13.14
N SER A 75 5.56 1.63 -12.62
CA SER A 75 4.35 2.24 -12.07
C SER A 75 3.68 1.27 -11.10
N ILE A 76 3.27 1.77 -9.94
CA ILE A 76 2.48 1.04 -8.95
C ILE A 76 1.31 1.93 -8.54
N PRO A 77 0.07 1.40 -8.56
CA PRO A 77 -1.07 2.12 -8.01
C PRO A 77 -0.87 2.42 -6.52
N VAL A 78 -1.03 3.68 -6.14
CA VAL A 78 -1.11 4.11 -4.73
C VAL A 78 -2.58 4.29 -4.38
N LEU A 79 -2.97 3.76 -3.23
CA LEU A 79 -4.34 3.82 -2.75
C LEU A 79 -4.48 4.83 -1.61
N THR A 80 -5.63 5.46 -1.52
CA THR A 80 -6.06 6.18 -0.32
C THR A 80 -6.60 5.20 0.72
N LEU A 81 -6.84 5.69 1.94
CA LEU A 81 -7.57 4.98 2.98
C LEU A 81 -8.99 4.54 2.59
N THR A 82 -9.63 5.23 1.63
CA THR A 82 -10.93 4.86 1.07
C THR A 82 -10.81 3.77 0.00
N GLY A 83 -9.59 3.34 -0.34
CA GLY A 83 -9.26 2.38 -1.37
C GLY A 83 -9.40 2.90 -2.80
N GLU A 84 -9.50 4.21 -2.94
CA GLU A 84 -9.48 4.87 -4.24
C GLU A 84 -8.04 4.99 -4.75
N LYS A 85 -7.86 4.78 -6.04
CA LYS A 85 -6.55 5.00 -6.68
C LYS A 85 -6.30 6.51 -6.80
N LYS A 86 -5.14 6.97 -6.32
CA LYS A 86 -4.71 8.36 -6.54
C LYS A 86 -4.51 8.63 -8.04
N LYS A 87 -4.96 9.79 -8.54
CA LYS A 87 -5.03 10.10 -9.99
C LYS A 87 -3.64 10.07 -10.66
N ASN A 88 -3.53 9.32 -11.77
CA ASN A 88 -2.40 9.13 -12.69
C ASN A 88 -0.97 9.01 -12.13
N GLY A 89 -0.45 7.78 -12.13
CA GLY A 89 0.93 7.49 -12.59
C GLY A 89 2.10 8.08 -11.81
N THR A 90 1.89 8.60 -10.61
CA THR A 90 2.98 9.17 -9.83
C THR A 90 3.33 8.21 -8.70
N LYS A 91 4.49 7.54 -8.81
CA LYS A 91 5.41 7.59 -7.67
C LYS A 91 5.49 9.08 -7.36
N SER A 92 4.81 9.56 -6.33
CA SER A 92 4.75 10.98 -6.07
C SER A 92 6.20 11.49 -6.04
N ARG A 93 6.42 12.74 -6.45
CA ARG A 93 7.73 13.39 -6.27
C ARG A 93 8.14 13.43 -4.78
N SER A 94 7.19 13.13 -3.89
CA SER A 94 7.30 12.85 -2.47
C SER A 94 7.30 11.35 -2.11
N TRP A 95 7.65 10.43 -3.01
CA TRP A 95 8.20 9.15 -2.58
C TRP A 95 9.46 9.55 -1.83
N PRO A 96 9.46 9.47 -0.50
CA PRO A 96 10.45 10.15 0.29
C PRO A 96 11.81 9.62 -0.16
N ASN A 97 12.75 10.56 -0.29
CA ASN A 97 14.15 10.18 -0.19
C ASN A 97 14.22 9.37 1.10
N LEU A 98 14.38 8.04 1.01
CA LEU A 98 14.14 7.11 2.13
C LEU A 98 14.99 7.49 3.36
N GLU A 99 16.04 8.27 3.14
CA GLU A 99 16.89 8.94 4.13
C GLU A 99 16.16 9.87 5.11
N ASN A 100 15.00 10.44 4.77
CA ASN A 100 14.31 11.44 5.59
C ASN A 100 13.12 10.91 6.41
N LEU A 101 12.70 9.65 6.20
CA LEU A 101 11.52 9.10 6.88
C LEU A 101 11.81 8.56 8.28
N PHE A 102 13.08 8.33 8.63
CA PHE A 102 13.48 7.81 9.94
C PHE A 102 14.84 8.38 10.40
N PRO A 103 14.89 9.61 10.95
CA PRO A 103 16.14 10.14 11.54
C PRO A 103 16.67 9.26 12.69
N GLU A 104 15.79 8.50 13.33
CA GLU A 104 16.10 7.51 14.37
C GLU A 104 17.00 6.37 13.86
N ILE A 105 16.80 5.92 12.61
CA ILE A 105 17.47 4.74 12.05
C ILE A 105 18.85 5.10 11.46
N VAL A 106 19.02 6.34 10.96
CA VAL A 106 20.30 6.85 10.45
C VAL A 106 21.29 7.12 11.61
N ARG A 107 20.81 7.55 12.78
CA ARG A 107 21.65 7.76 13.97
C ARG A 107 22.24 6.47 14.55
N ALA A 108 21.68 5.31 14.23
CA ALA A 108 22.20 4.02 14.69
C ALA A 108 23.36 3.46 13.84
N ARG A 109 23.77 4.13 12.76
CA ARG A 109 24.80 3.64 11.81
C ARG A 109 26.10 4.43 11.74
N ASN A 110 26.27 5.50 12.51
CA ASN A 110 27.56 6.17 12.70
C ASN A 110 27.74 6.53 14.19
N PRO A 111 28.58 5.80 14.96
CA PRO A 111 29.14 6.33 16.19
C PRO A 111 30.09 7.50 15.91
#